data_AF-A0A2D0Q0X8-F1
#
_entry.id   AF-A0A2D0Q0X8-F1
#
_cell.length_a   1.000
_cell.length_b   1.000
_cell.length_c   1.000
_cell.angle_alpha   90.00
_cell.angle_beta   90.00
_cell.angle_gamma   90.00
#
_symmetry.space_group_name_H-M   'P 1'
#
loop_
_entity.id
_entity.type
_entity.pdbx_description
1 polymer ?
#
loop_
_entity_poly.entity_id
_entity_poly.type
_entity_poly.pdbx_seq_one_letter_code
_entity_poly.pdbx_strand_id
1 'polypeptide(L)'
;MGADSDAGASPAVPWRKVLYERQPFPDNYVDRRFLEELRRNIRVRRYSYWAVVRETGLVSQQLSCVALFLTLWSYMEQGNVGPLTLLWTGLGCSVLGYTLYEALGGGIDRERTRCADLQSAAVFMAFTFGFSPVLKTLTESVSTDTVYAMSAGMLIAHLASFPYTQPSLPGSLSLNAALFASVCLASRLPGTLHTFAMLSCALLVFALWPCLLQRLRHTAEWTFPWAAGMVCVCGVVGVGTLWPAGALLLFLALVILTLVCPLLLVRLQRHKDNIHGPWDEAEISDDLSRFLS
;
A
#
# COMPACT_ATOMS: atom_id res chain seq x y z
N MET A 1 -57.43 57.87 -37.91
CA MET A 1 -58.18 57.34 -36.74
C MET A 1 -57.52 56.01 -36.41
N GLY A 2 -56.69 56.01 -35.34
CA GLY A 2 -55.82 54.93 -34.83
C GLY A 2 -54.62 54.59 -35.74
N ALA A 3 -53.34 54.93 -35.51
CA ALA A 3 -52.60 55.30 -34.31
C ALA A 3 -52.78 54.31 -33.16
N ASP A 4 -52.00 53.22 -33.20
CA ASP A 4 -51.37 52.52 -32.06
C ASP A 4 -50.30 51.60 -32.68
N SER A 5 -49.13 52.18 -32.98
CA SER A 5 -47.95 52.10 -32.11
C SER A 5 -47.36 50.70 -32.10
N ASP A 6 -46.30 50.54 -32.89
CA ASP A 6 -45.14 49.71 -32.55
C ASP A 6 -44.66 50.12 -31.15
N ALA A 7 -45.36 49.64 -30.12
CA ALA A 7 -45.00 49.83 -28.73
C ALA A 7 -43.85 48.86 -28.48
N GLY A 8 -42.65 49.46 -28.42
CA GLY A 8 -41.36 48.80 -28.31
C GLY A 8 -41.42 47.45 -27.62
N ALA A 9 -41.05 46.41 -28.36
CA ALA A 9 -40.62 45.17 -27.76
C ALA A 9 -39.49 45.52 -26.80
N SER A 10 -39.81 45.58 -25.50
CA SER A 10 -38.82 45.69 -24.43
C SER A 10 -37.70 44.71 -24.75
N PRO A 11 -36.43 45.12 -24.73
CA PRO A 11 -35.34 44.21 -25.06
C PRO A 11 -35.51 42.98 -24.18
N ALA A 12 -35.68 41.81 -24.82
CA ALA A 12 -35.88 40.56 -24.09
C ALA A 12 -34.77 40.44 -23.06
N VAL A 13 -35.12 40.49 -21.77
CA VAL A 13 -34.14 40.46 -20.69
C VAL A 13 -33.41 39.13 -20.82
N PRO A 14 -32.10 39.11 -21.11
CA PRO A 14 -31.38 37.87 -21.25
C PRO A 14 -31.36 37.18 -19.88
N TRP A 15 -31.65 35.88 -19.87
CA TRP A 15 -31.56 35.07 -18.67
C TRP A 15 -30.14 35.17 -18.07
N ARG A 16 -30.05 35.26 -16.74
CA ARG A 16 -28.79 35.35 -16.00
C ARG A 16 -28.69 34.22 -14.99
N LYS A 17 -27.50 33.63 -14.87
CA LYS A 17 -27.24 32.57 -13.90
C LYS A 17 -26.95 33.17 -12.51
N VAL A 18 -28.01 33.54 -11.79
CA VAL A 18 -27.94 34.10 -10.43
C VAL A 18 -28.87 33.32 -9.52
N LEU A 19 -28.36 32.84 -8.38
CA LEU A 19 -29.07 31.87 -7.52
C LEU A 19 -30.33 32.44 -6.84
N TYR A 20 -30.36 33.75 -6.55
CA TYR A 20 -31.40 34.37 -5.71
C TYR A 20 -32.16 35.52 -6.39
N GLU A 21 -31.89 35.82 -7.66
CA GLU A 21 -32.55 36.92 -8.38
C GLU A 21 -33.82 36.41 -9.09
N ARG A 22 -34.97 37.06 -8.83
CA ARG A 22 -36.23 36.71 -9.50
C ARG A 22 -36.21 37.20 -10.95
N GLN A 23 -36.40 36.28 -11.89
CA GLN A 23 -36.37 36.55 -13.33
C GLN A 23 -37.67 36.08 -14.00
N PRO A 24 -38.04 36.63 -15.18
CA PRO A 24 -39.28 36.30 -15.89
C PRO A 24 -39.17 34.97 -16.65
N PHE A 25 -38.60 33.94 -16.03
CA PHE A 25 -38.42 32.60 -16.58
C PHE A 25 -38.95 31.57 -15.59
N PRO A 26 -39.53 30.44 -16.05
CA PRO A 26 -39.98 29.38 -15.15
C PRO A 26 -38.79 28.74 -14.43
N ASP A 27 -39.03 28.14 -13.26
CA ASP A 27 -37.96 27.57 -12.41
C ASP A 27 -37.15 26.46 -13.09
N ASN A 28 -37.73 25.79 -14.10
CA ASN A 28 -37.09 24.73 -14.89
C ASN A 28 -36.47 25.25 -16.21
N TYR A 29 -36.37 26.56 -16.39
CA TYR A 29 -35.79 27.14 -17.59
C TYR A 29 -34.28 26.89 -17.65
N VAL A 30 -33.82 26.34 -18.78
CA VAL A 30 -32.41 26.15 -19.09
C VAL A 30 -32.08 26.99 -20.32
N ASP A 31 -31.07 27.85 -20.19
CA ASP A 31 -30.62 28.70 -21.30
C ASP A 31 -30.07 27.86 -22.46
N ARG A 32 -30.25 28.33 -23.70
CA ARG A 32 -29.74 27.65 -24.91
C ARG A 32 -28.22 27.52 -24.91
N ARG A 33 -27.53 28.45 -24.25
CA ARG A 33 -26.07 28.46 -24.09
C ARG A 33 -25.55 27.45 -23.07
N PHE A 34 -26.44 26.80 -22.32
CA PHE A 34 -26.06 25.87 -21.25
C PHE A 34 -25.11 24.76 -21.72
N LEU A 35 -25.37 24.17 -22.89
CA LEU A 35 -24.51 23.13 -23.47
C LEU A 35 -23.29 23.71 -24.20
N GLU A 36 -23.29 25.00 -24.54
CA GLU A 36 -22.12 25.67 -25.14
C GLU A 36 -20.98 25.79 -24.11
N GLU A 37 -21.31 25.86 -22.83
CA GLU A 37 -20.35 25.90 -21.72
C GLU A 37 -19.85 24.49 -21.30
N LEU A 38 -20.30 23.42 -21.96
CA LEU A 38 -19.84 22.06 -21.71
C LEU A 38 -18.37 21.93 -22.12
N ARG A 39 -17.53 21.59 -21.15
CA ARG A 39 -16.09 21.39 -21.34
C ARG A 39 -15.74 19.95 -21.02
N ARG A 40 -15.03 19.28 -21.91
CA ARG A 40 -14.58 17.91 -21.65
C ARG A 40 -13.13 17.91 -21.15
N ASN A 41 -12.82 17.05 -20.20
CA ASN A 41 -11.46 16.65 -19.85
C ASN A 41 -10.53 17.79 -19.37
N ILE A 42 -11.05 18.83 -18.72
CA ILE A 42 -10.25 19.97 -18.24
C ILE A 42 -9.18 19.54 -17.21
N ARG A 43 -9.55 18.65 -16.27
CA ARG A 43 -8.69 18.24 -15.14
C ARG A 43 -8.05 16.85 -15.34
N VAL A 44 -7.74 16.44 -16.58
CA VAL A 44 -7.14 15.11 -16.82
C VAL A 44 -5.65 15.10 -16.44
N ARG A 45 -5.34 14.50 -15.28
CA ARG A 45 -3.96 14.28 -14.81
C ARG A 45 -3.28 13.20 -15.66
N ARG A 46 -2.29 13.57 -16.48
CA ARG A 46 -1.54 12.63 -17.33
C ARG A 46 -0.54 11.84 -16.49
N TYR A 47 -0.67 10.52 -16.46
CA TYR A 47 0.30 9.66 -15.81
C TYR A 47 1.42 9.29 -16.80
N SER A 48 2.67 9.46 -16.39
CA SER A 48 3.80 8.94 -17.15
C SER A 48 3.98 7.45 -16.85
N TYR A 49 4.13 6.63 -17.89
CA TYR A 49 4.23 5.17 -17.74
C TYR A 49 5.28 4.77 -16.70
N TRP A 50 6.50 5.29 -16.81
CA TRP A 50 7.60 4.96 -15.91
C TRP A 50 7.41 5.41 -14.46
N ALA A 51 6.68 6.52 -14.23
CA ALA A 51 6.33 6.90 -12.87
C ALA A 51 5.33 5.89 -12.28
N VAL A 52 4.32 5.47 -13.04
CA VAL A 52 3.35 4.46 -12.58
C VAL A 52 4.04 3.11 -12.33
N VAL A 53 4.96 2.69 -13.21
CA VAL A 53 5.75 1.45 -13.02
C VAL A 53 6.53 1.51 -11.71
N ARG A 54 7.20 2.64 -11.42
CA ARG A 54 7.93 2.85 -10.17
C ARG A 54 6.99 2.75 -8.96
N GLU A 55 5.83 3.35 -9.02
CA GLU A 55 4.82 3.28 -7.95
C GLU A 55 4.27 1.86 -7.74
N THR A 56 3.98 1.12 -8.82
CA THR A 56 3.57 -0.30 -8.74
C THR A 56 4.67 -1.23 -8.23
N GLY A 57 5.92 -0.77 -8.24
CA GLY A 57 7.04 -1.47 -7.63
C GLY A 57 6.84 -1.72 -6.13
N LEU A 58 6.13 -0.84 -5.41
CA LEU A 58 5.81 -1.04 -3.99
C LEU A 58 4.91 -2.25 -3.76
N VAL A 59 3.85 -2.37 -4.56
CA VAL A 59 2.91 -3.50 -4.48
C VAL A 59 3.62 -4.81 -4.77
N SER A 60 4.46 -4.80 -5.80
CA SER A 60 5.20 -5.98 -6.26
C SER A 60 6.26 -6.42 -5.25
N GLN A 61 6.93 -5.46 -4.61
CA GLN A 61 7.86 -5.73 -3.53
C GLN A 61 7.15 -6.27 -2.28
N GLN A 62 5.96 -5.77 -1.91
CA GLN A 62 5.20 -6.31 -0.77
C GLN A 62 4.74 -7.75 -1.00
N LEU A 63 4.23 -8.05 -2.20
CA LEU A 63 3.92 -9.43 -2.59
C LEU A 63 5.16 -10.34 -2.48
N SER A 64 6.32 -9.82 -2.89
CA SER A 64 7.59 -10.55 -2.81
C SER A 64 8.08 -10.72 -1.36
N CYS A 65 7.82 -9.77 -0.47
CA CYS A 65 8.10 -9.92 0.97
C CYS A 65 7.25 -11.03 1.60
N VAL A 66 5.97 -11.11 1.25
CA VAL A 66 5.10 -12.22 1.69
C VAL A 66 5.63 -13.55 1.16
N ALA A 67 6.01 -13.62 -0.12
CA ALA A 67 6.60 -14.81 -0.71
C ALA A 67 7.90 -15.21 0.01
N LEU A 68 8.82 -14.27 0.24
CA LEU A 68 10.05 -14.51 0.98
C LEU A 68 9.79 -15.03 2.39
N PHE A 69 8.87 -14.41 3.13
CA PHE A 69 8.49 -14.87 4.46
C PHE A 69 7.99 -16.33 4.45
N LEU A 70 7.12 -16.68 3.50
CA LEU A 70 6.63 -18.05 3.33
C LEU A 70 7.74 -19.03 2.94
N THR A 71 8.70 -18.60 2.11
CA THR A 71 9.84 -19.46 1.73
C THR A 71 10.75 -19.73 2.93
N LEU A 72 11.04 -18.72 3.75
CA LEU A 72 11.82 -18.87 4.98
C LEU A 72 11.11 -19.77 5.99
N TRP A 73 9.80 -19.61 6.15
CA TRP A 73 9.00 -20.50 6.98
C TRP A 73 9.07 -21.96 6.50
N SER A 74 8.91 -22.20 5.20
CA SER A 74 8.97 -23.55 4.62
C SER A 74 10.35 -24.17 4.77
N TYR A 75 11.42 -23.39 4.61
CA TYR A 75 12.78 -23.87 4.87
C TYR A 75 13.03 -24.26 6.32
N MET A 76 12.42 -23.55 7.27
CA MET A 76 12.48 -23.92 8.69
C MET A 76 11.64 -25.15 9.00
N GLU A 77 10.48 -25.32 8.36
CA GLU A 77 9.64 -26.51 8.51
C GLU A 77 10.34 -27.77 7.99
N GLN A 78 11.04 -27.67 6.85
CA GLN A 78 11.82 -28.77 6.25
C GLN A 78 13.15 -29.05 6.99
N GLY A 79 13.54 -28.21 7.96
CA GLY A 79 14.80 -28.34 8.69
C GLY A 79 16.05 -27.91 7.91
N ASN A 80 15.89 -27.26 6.75
CA ASN A 80 17.01 -26.76 5.92
C ASN A 80 17.68 -25.52 6.52
N VAL A 81 16.94 -24.71 7.28
CA VAL A 81 17.44 -23.50 7.96
C VAL A 81 17.24 -23.64 9.46
N GLY A 82 18.34 -23.58 10.22
CA GLY A 82 18.29 -23.60 11.67
C GLY A 82 17.78 -22.27 12.25
N PRO A 83 17.12 -22.27 13.43
CA PRO A 83 16.56 -21.06 14.02
C PRO A 83 17.64 -20.02 14.35
N LEU A 84 18.82 -20.48 14.81
CA LEU A 84 19.97 -19.61 15.09
C LEU A 84 20.52 -18.95 13.82
N THR A 85 20.56 -19.69 12.71
CA THR A 85 21.05 -19.13 11.43
C THR A 85 20.16 -17.99 10.98
N LEU A 86 18.82 -18.16 11.05
CA LEU A 86 17.88 -17.11 10.70
C LEU A 86 18.00 -15.89 11.62
N LEU A 87 18.21 -16.11 12.94
CA LEU A 87 18.41 -15.02 13.90
C LEU A 87 19.69 -14.22 13.62
N TRP A 88 20.81 -14.89 13.36
CA TRP A 88 22.07 -14.20 13.05
C TRP A 88 22.00 -13.46 11.72
N THR A 89 21.41 -14.07 10.68
CA THR A 89 21.19 -13.36 9.41
C THR A 89 20.22 -12.20 9.58
N GLY A 90 19.16 -12.37 10.37
CA GLY A 90 18.18 -11.33 10.67
C GLY A 90 18.81 -10.16 11.44
N LEU A 91 19.67 -10.45 12.41
CA LEU A 91 20.44 -9.45 13.15
C LEU A 91 21.41 -8.70 12.22
N GLY A 92 22.12 -9.41 11.34
CA GLY A 92 22.96 -8.77 10.33
C GLY A 92 22.16 -7.83 9.43
N CYS A 93 21.02 -8.30 8.92
CA CYS A 93 20.10 -7.50 8.10
C CYS A 93 19.52 -6.30 8.86
N SER A 94 19.20 -6.45 10.15
CA SER A 94 18.63 -5.36 10.97
C SER A 94 19.66 -4.27 11.24
N VAL A 95 20.90 -4.65 11.56
CA VAL A 95 22.02 -3.71 11.74
C VAL A 95 22.31 -2.99 10.42
N LEU A 96 22.43 -3.72 9.32
CA LEU A 96 22.63 -3.12 7.99
C LEU A 96 21.48 -2.18 7.62
N GLY A 97 20.23 -2.62 7.79
CA GLY A 97 19.03 -1.82 7.53
C GLY A 97 18.97 -0.55 8.38
N TYR A 98 19.31 -0.64 9.67
CA TYR A 98 19.35 0.50 10.59
C TYR A 98 20.45 1.50 10.21
N THR A 99 21.65 1.01 9.90
CA THR A 99 22.75 1.89 9.44
C THR A 99 22.41 2.62 8.15
N LEU A 100 21.72 1.94 7.21
CA LEU A 100 21.23 2.55 5.99
C LEU A 100 20.12 3.58 6.28
N TYR A 101 19.16 3.23 7.15
CA TYR A 101 18.08 4.13 7.59
C TYR A 101 18.61 5.43 8.20
N GLU A 102 19.65 5.33 9.03
CA GLU A 102 20.37 6.45 9.64
C GLU A 102 21.15 7.27 8.60
N ALA A 103 21.84 6.60 7.66
CA ALA A 103 22.59 7.27 6.60
C ALA A 103 21.69 8.09 5.67
N LEU A 104 20.47 7.61 5.39
CA LEU A 104 19.45 8.31 4.62
C LEU A 104 18.79 9.46 5.43
N GLY A 105 19.00 9.50 6.74
CA GLY A 105 18.17 10.26 7.66
C GLY A 105 18.58 11.69 8.00
N GLY A 106 19.81 12.10 7.69
CA GLY A 106 20.32 13.43 8.05
C GLY A 106 20.52 13.60 9.56
N GLY A 107 21.78 13.61 10.02
CA GLY A 107 22.14 13.41 11.43
C GLY A 107 21.94 14.59 12.38
N ILE A 108 20.71 15.06 12.57
CA ILE A 108 20.43 16.20 13.48
C ILE A 108 20.14 15.77 14.93
N ASP A 109 19.68 14.53 15.20
CA ASP A 109 19.50 14.00 16.57
C ASP A 109 19.91 12.52 16.67
N ARG A 110 21.21 12.26 16.85
CA ARG A 110 21.80 10.94 16.54
C ARG A 110 22.03 10.00 17.74
N GLU A 111 22.27 10.51 18.94
CA GLU A 111 22.68 9.63 20.06
C GLU A 111 21.53 9.24 20.98
N ARG A 112 20.60 10.17 21.25
CA ARG A 112 19.48 9.93 22.18
C ARG A 112 18.41 9.00 21.61
N THR A 113 18.25 9.02 20.29
CA THR A 113 17.35 8.15 19.50
C THR A 113 17.86 6.72 19.44
N ARG A 114 19.17 6.50 19.22
CA ARG A 114 19.77 5.15 19.15
C ARG A 114 19.57 4.31 20.40
N CYS A 115 19.78 4.91 21.57
CA CYS A 115 19.59 4.19 22.84
C CYS A 115 18.12 3.82 23.05
N ALA A 116 17.19 4.72 22.69
CA ALA A 116 15.75 4.45 22.76
C ALA A 116 15.30 3.39 21.74
N ASP A 117 15.83 3.42 20.52
CA ASP A 117 15.58 2.42 19.47
C ASP A 117 16.10 1.05 19.90
N LEU A 118 17.34 0.98 20.41
CA LEU A 118 17.93 -0.24 20.93
C LEU A 118 17.14 -0.77 22.13
N GLN A 119 16.73 0.10 23.04
CA GLN A 119 15.90 -0.25 24.19
C GLN A 119 14.56 -0.82 23.73
N SER A 120 13.87 -0.16 22.79
CA SER A 120 12.60 -0.65 22.26
C SER A 120 12.78 -2.00 21.55
N ALA A 121 13.81 -2.15 20.71
CA ALA A 121 14.14 -3.41 20.06
C ALA A 121 14.43 -4.53 21.07
N ALA A 122 15.19 -4.23 22.13
CA ALA A 122 15.48 -5.19 23.21
C ALA A 122 14.21 -5.58 23.97
N VAL A 123 13.34 -4.63 24.29
CA VAL A 123 12.04 -4.89 24.93
C VAL A 123 11.16 -5.76 24.03
N PHE A 124 11.06 -5.45 22.73
CA PHE A 124 10.31 -6.26 21.78
C PHE A 124 10.87 -7.68 21.67
N MET A 125 12.19 -7.84 21.53
CA MET A 125 12.81 -9.16 21.47
C MET A 125 12.60 -9.96 22.77
N ALA A 126 12.76 -9.34 23.93
CA ALA A 126 12.54 -9.99 25.22
C ALA A 126 11.07 -10.43 25.39
N PHE A 127 10.13 -9.59 24.99
CA PHE A 127 8.70 -9.91 25.01
C PHE A 127 8.38 -11.04 24.03
N THR A 128 8.79 -10.95 22.77
CA THR A 128 8.56 -12.01 21.78
C THR A 128 9.18 -13.34 22.22
N PHE A 129 10.37 -13.31 22.83
CA PHE A 129 11.01 -14.51 23.37
C PHE A 129 10.22 -15.10 24.54
N GLY A 130 9.84 -14.29 25.53
CA GLY A 130 9.08 -14.73 26.69
C GLY A 130 7.68 -15.28 26.35
N PHE A 131 7.01 -14.69 25.36
CA PHE A 131 5.69 -15.12 24.89
C PHE A 131 5.74 -16.22 23.82
N SER A 132 6.91 -16.53 23.26
CA SER A 132 7.08 -17.55 22.22
C SER A 132 6.47 -18.93 22.60
N PRO A 133 6.67 -19.46 23.83
CA PRO A 133 6.01 -20.70 24.25
C PRO A 133 4.49 -20.59 24.29
N VAL A 134 3.95 -19.46 24.73
CA VAL A 134 2.50 -19.22 24.81
C VAL A 134 1.88 -19.12 23.42
N LEU A 135 2.52 -18.40 22.50
CA LEU A 135 2.06 -18.26 21.11
C LEU A 135 2.04 -19.60 20.38
N LYS A 136 3.01 -20.46 20.69
CA LYS A 136 3.06 -21.83 20.18
C LYS A 136 1.88 -22.66 20.70
N THR A 137 1.66 -22.69 22.02
CA THR A 137 0.63 -23.54 22.62
C THR A 137 -0.80 -23.05 22.34
N LEU A 138 -1.00 -21.74 22.20
CA LEU A 138 -2.34 -21.15 21.99
C LEU A 138 -3.01 -21.65 20.72
N THR A 139 -2.23 -21.88 19.67
CA THR A 139 -2.77 -22.32 18.37
C THR A 139 -2.55 -23.82 18.12
N GLU A 140 -1.98 -24.57 19.06
CA GLU A 140 -1.67 -26.00 18.91
C GLU A 140 -2.93 -26.86 18.72
N SER A 141 -4.01 -26.53 19.42
CA SER A 141 -5.30 -27.22 19.37
C SER A 141 -6.09 -27.00 18.07
N VAL A 142 -5.67 -26.04 17.24
CA VAL A 142 -6.27 -25.72 15.95
C VAL A 142 -5.69 -26.64 14.88
N SER A 143 -6.54 -27.12 13.94
CA SER A 143 -6.09 -28.00 12.86
C SER A 143 -5.12 -27.30 11.90
N THR A 144 -4.16 -28.05 11.35
CA THR A 144 -3.16 -27.52 10.40
C THR A 144 -3.80 -26.85 9.18
N ASP A 145 -4.85 -27.45 8.64
CA ASP A 145 -5.51 -26.95 7.43
C ASP A 145 -6.19 -25.60 7.68
N THR A 146 -6.80 -25.43 8.86
CA THR A 146 -7.41 -24.15 9.24
C THR A 146 -6.36 -23.09 9.55
N VAL A 147 -5.23 -23.46 10.14
CA VAL A 147 -4.08 -22.56 10.33
C VAL A 147 -3.55 -22.04 8.99
N TYR A 148 -3.40 -22.90 7.98
CA TYR A 148 -2.98 -22.49 6.64
C TYR A 148 -4.03 -21.62 5.93
N ALA A 149 -5.32 -21.96 6.04
CA ALA A 149 -6.38 -21.14 5.47
C ALA A 149 -6.46 -19.75 6.11
N MET A 150 -6.41 -19.67 7.44
CA MET A 150 -6.46 -18.41 8.19
C MET A 150 -5.23 -17.55 7.95
N SER A 151 -4.03 -18.14 7.92
CA SER A 151 -2.80 -17.40 7.61
C SER A 151 -2.80 -16.88 6.17
N ALA A 152 -3.24 -17.67 5.19
CA ALA A 152 -3.40 -17.20 3.81
C ALA A 152 -4.39 -16.03 3.71
N GLY A 153 -5.57 -16.14 4.34
CA GLY A 153 -6.56 -15.06 4.38
C GLY A 153 -6.01 -13.78 5.03
N MET A 154 -5.23 -13.91 6.09
CA MET A 154 -4.64 -12.78 6.81
C MET A 154 -3.46 -12.15 6.05
N LEU A 155 -2.68 -12.93 5.30
CA LEU A 155 -1.68 -12.40 4.38
C LEU A 155 -2.31 -11.65 3.19
N ILE A 156 -3.46 -12.13 2.70
CA ILE A 156 -4.26 -11.40 1.69
C ILE A 156 -4.79 -10.09 2.28
N ALA A 157 -5.36 -10.13 3.50
CA ALA A 157 -5.83 -8.95 4.20
C ALA A 157 -4.69 -7.95 4.45
N HIS A 158 -3.49 -8.44 4.79
CA HIS A 158 -2.28 -7.63 4.91
C HIS A 158 -1.98 -6.89 3.60
N LEU A 159 -1.91 -7.60 2.47
CA LEU A 159 -1.64 -7.01 1.15
C LEU A 159 -2.71 -6.01 0.72
N ALA A 160 -3.98 -6.28 1.02
CA ALA A 160 -5.10 -5.40 0.65
C ALA A 160 -5.16 -4.12 1.49
N SER A 161 -4.84 -4.21 2.78
CA SER A 161 -4.92 -3.08 3.71
C SER A 161 -3.60 -2.33 3.90
N PHE A 162 -2.54 -2.74 3.20
CA PHE A 162 -1.23 -2.10 3.33
C PHE A 162 -1.29 -0.66 2.79
N PRO A 163 -0.88 0.36 3.58
CA PRO A 163 -0.87 1.75 3.15
C PRO A 163 0.27 2.02 2.15
N TYR A 164 0.05 1.73 0.87
CA TYR A 164 1.06 1.90 -0.19
C TYR A 164 1.48 3.36 -0.44
N THR A 165 0.66 4.33 -0.06
CA THR A 165 0.92 5.76 -0.25
C THR A 165 1.84 6.34 0.82
N GLN A 166 1.61 5.99 2.09
CA GLN A 166 2.37 6.45 3.25
C GLN A 166 2.42 5.34 4.33
N PRO A 167 3.44 4.46 4.32
CA PRO A 167 3.59 3.45 5.35
C PRO A 167 4.09 4.02 6.68
N SER A 168 3.20 4.69 7.42
CA SER A 168 3.45 5.06 8.82
C SER A 168 3.13 3.90 9.78
N LEU A 169 3.89 3.82 10.88
CA LEU A 169 3.62 2.97 12.04
C LEU A 169 3.14 3.91 13.16
N PRO A 170 1.90 3.80 13.69
CA PRO A 170 1.38 2.60 14.35
C PRO A 170 -0.11 2.27 14.07
N GLY A 171 -0.50 1.00 14.23
CA GLY A 171 -1.92 0.59 14.33
C GLY A 171 -2.62 0.19 13.02
N SER A 172 -1.89 -0.12 11.95
CA SER A 172 -2.50 -0.54 10.69
C SER A 172 -3.03 -1.98 10.77
N LEU A 173 -4.26 -2.17 10.29
CA LEU A 173 -4.90 -3.49 10.13
C LEU A 173 -3.99 -4.48 9.39
N SER A 174 -3.19 -3.95 8.47
CA SER A 174 -2.20 -4.69 7.69
C SER A 174 -1.11 -5.35 8.55
N LEU A 175 -0.47 -4.61 9.46
CA LEU A 175 0.59 -5.18 10.30
C LEU A 175 0.02 -6.23 11.26
N ASN A 176 -1.15 -5.94 11.86
CA ASN A 176 -1.82 -6.90 12.74
C ASN A 176 -2.18 -8.20 12.01
N ALA A 177 -2.68 -8.11 10.78
CA ALA A 177 -2.97 -9.28 9.95
C ALA A 177 -1.71 -10.08 9.61
N ALA A 178 -0.61 -9.41 9.22
CA ALA A 178 0.67 -10.08 8.96
C ALA A 178 1.24 -10.76 10.21
N LEU A 179 1.21 -10.10 11.37
CA LEU A 179 1.68 -10.70 12.62
C LEU A 179 0.81 -11.89 13.04
N PHE A 180 -0.51 -11.79 12.91
CA PHE A 180 -1.40 -12.92 13.19
C PHE A 180 -1.10 -14.10 12.28
N ALA A 181 -0.97 -13.88 10.97
CA ALA A 181 -0.57 -14.92 10.02
C ALA A 181 0.79 -15.55 10.39
N SER A 182 1.74 -14.69 10.79
CA SER A 182 3.08 -15.12 11.20
C SER A 182 3.05 -15.98 12.46
N VAL A 183 2.22 -15.64 13.46
CA VAL A 183 2.02 -16.43 14.68
C VAL A 183 1.39 -17.78 14.36
N CYS A 184 0.35 -17.79 13.53
CA CYS A 184 -0.33 -19.02 13.08
C CYS A 184 0.64 -19.97 12.38
N LEU A 185 1.48 -19.47 11.46
CA LEU A 185 2.47 -20.29 10.77
C LEU A 185 3.60 -20.72 11.70
N ALA A 186 4.12 -19.80 12.53
CA ALA A 186 5.21 -20.07 13.45
C ALA A 186 4.86 -21.19 14.44
N SER A 187 3.63 -21.25 14.94
CA SER A 187 3.24 -22.26 15.94
C SER A 187 3.33 -23.71 15.46
N ARG A 188 3.32 -23.93 14.14
CA ARG A 188 3.52 -25.25 13.53
C ARG A 188 4.97 -25.72 13.56
N LEU A 189 5.91 -24.84 13.90
CA LEU A 189 7.33 -25.19 13.97
C LEU A 189 7.68 -25.98 15.25
N PRO A 190 8.67 -26.88 15.17
CA PRO A 190 8.92 -27.89 16.20
C PRO A 190 9.44 -27.32 17.53
N GLY A 191 10.06 -26.14 17.55
CA GLY A 191 10.66 -25.56 18.76
C GLY A 191 10.27 -24.11 19.05
N THR A 192 10.37 -23.71 20.32
CA THR A 192 10.12 -22.32 20.78
C THR A 192 11.15 -21.32 20.24
N LEU A 193 12.35 -21.79 19.92
CA LEU A 193 13.35 -20.98 19.22
C LEU A 193 12.99 -20.75 17.75
N HIS A 194 12.33 -21.71 17.11
CA HIS A 194 11.86 -21.55 15.73
C HIS A 194 10.74 -20.51 15.63
N THR A 195 9.78 -20.56 16.56
CA THR A 195 8.70 -19.57 16.65
C THR A 195 9.25 -18.17 16.92
N PHE A 196 10.20 -18.04 17.86
CA PHE A 196 10.86 -16.76 18.13
C PHE A 196 11.61 -16.20 16.91
N ALA A 197 12.37 -17.05 16.21
CA ALA A 197 13.12 -16.66 15.01
C ALA A 197 12.18 -16.20 13.89
N MET A 198 11.09 -16.93 13.65
CA MET A 198 10.10 -16.57 12.64
C MET A 198 9.36 -15.28 12.96
N LEU A 199 8.98 -15.04 14.21
CA LEU A 199 8.32 -13.79 14.62
C LEU A 199 9.27 -12.60 14.53
N SER A 200 10.54 -12.78 14.90
CA SER A 200 11.57 -11.76 14.72
C SER A 200 11.77 -11.44 13.24
N CYS A 201 11.79 -12.45 12.38
CA CYS A 201 11.85 -12.28 10.93
C CYS A 201 10.59 -11.58 10.38
N ALA A 202 9.40 -11.90 10.88
CA ALA A 202 8.15 -11.25 10.48
C ALA A 202 8.20 -9.74 10.75
N LEU A 203 8.69 -9.33 11.92
CA LEU A 203 8.88 -7.91 12.25
C LEU A 203 9.89 -7.24 11.32
N LEU A 204 10.98 -7.92 10.99
CA LEU A 204 11.96 -7.41 10.03
C LEU A 204 11.35 -7.18 8.64
N VAL A 205 10.58 -8.15 8.14
CA VAL A 205 10.02 -8.14 6.77
C VAL A 205 8.79 -7.24 6.65
N PHE A 206 7.88 -7.26 7.62
CA PHE A 206 6.58 -6.57 7.53
C PHE A 206 6.51 -5.23 8.26
N ALA A 207 7.40 -4.96 9.23
CA ALA A 207 7.40 -3.70 9.97
C ALA A 207 8.61 -2.83 9.62
N LEU A 208 9.83 -3.36 9.76
CA LEU A 208 11.06 -2.57 9.60
C LEU A 208 11.42 -2.30 8.14
N TRP A 209 11.31 -3.32 7.28
CA TRP A 209 11.64 -3.20 5.87
C TRP A 209 10.80 -2.15 5.12
N PRO A 210 9.46 -2.08 5.29
CA PRO A 210 8.67 -1.06 4.61
C PRO A 210 9.01 0.38 5.05
N CYS A 211 9.34 0.60 6.33
CA CYS A 211 9.80 1.90 6.83
C CYS A 211 11.13 2.32 6.16
N LEU A 212 12.09 1.39 6.05
CA LEU A 212 13.34 1.63 5.35
C LEU A 212 13.10 1.95 3.87
N LEU A 213 12.25 1.17 3.21
CA LEU A 213 11.96 1.35 1.80
C LEU A 213 11.27 2.68 1.51
N GLN A 214 10.37 3.13 2.39
CA GLN A 214 9.75 4.45 2.27
C GLN A 214 10.77 5.57 2.42
N ARG A 215 11.67 5.48 3.40
CA ARG A 215 12.73 6.47 3.57
C ARG A 215 13.65 6.51 2.35
N LEU A 216 14.02 5.35 1.82
CA LEU A 216 14.79 5.22 0.57
C LEU A 216 14.04 5.84 -0.62
N ARG A 217 12.73 5.63 -0.72
CA ARG A 217 11.90 6.21 -1.78
C ARG A 217 11.90 7.74 -1.78
N HIS A 218 11.83 8.37 -0.60
CA HIS A 218 11.80 9.83 -0.48
C HIS A 218 13.16 10.50 -0.67
N THR A 219 14.25 9.80 -0.33
CA THR A 219 15.60 10.37 -0.33
C THR A 219 16.40 10.00 -1.58
N ALA A 220 16.28 8.77 -2.06
CA ALA A 220 17.05 8.19 -3.15
C ALA A 220 16.13 7.59 -4.21
N GLU A 221 15.46 8.46 -4.95
CA GLU A 221 14.45 8.11 -5.95
C GLU A 221 14.92 7.08 -7.00
N TRP A 222 16.20 7.14 -7.37
CA TRP A 222 16.84 6.28 -8.36
C TRP A 222 17.23 4.91 -7.82
N THR A 223 17.50 4.81 -6.52
CA THR A 223 17.93 3.56 -5.87
C THR A 223 16.73 2.68 -5.50
N PHE A 224 15.60 3.30 -5.18
CA PHE A 224 14.35 2.62 -4.86
C PHE A 224 13.94 1.50 -5.84
N PRO A 225 13.87 1.69 -7.18
CA PRO A 225 13.45 0.64 -8.09
C PRO A 225 14.40 -0.56 -8.10
N TRP A 226 15.70 -0.33 -7.89
CA TRP A 226 16.68 -1.41 -7.77
C TRP A 226 16.49 -2.21 -6.50
N ALA A 227 16.25 -1.56 -5.36
CA ALA A 227 15.95 -2.23 -4.10
C ALA A 227 14.65 -3.05 -4.20
N ALA A 228 13.58 -2.47 -4.76
CA ALA A 228 12.32 -3.18 -4.98
C ALA A 228 12.49 -4.38 -5.94
N GLY A 229 13.24 -4.19 -7.04
CA GLY A 229 13.54 -5.25 -8.00
C GLY A 229 14.36 -6.38 -7.40
N MET A 230 15.34 -6.08 -6.56
CA MET A 230 16.14 -7.08 -5.85
C MET A 230 15.28 -7.96 -4.94
N VAL A 231 14.36 -7.37 -4.17
CA VAL A 231 13.42 -8.14 -3.33
C VAL A 231 12.52 -9.03 -4.19
N CYS A 232 12.05 -8.53 -5.33
CA CYS A 232 11.25 -9.32 -6.27
C CYS A 232 12.02 -10.52 -6.81
N VAL A 233 13.27 -10.33 -7.22
CA VAL A 233 14.14 -11.42 -7.69
C VAL A 233 14.37 -12.43 -6.58
N CYS A 234 14.70 -11.99 -5.37
CA CYS A 234 14.88 -12.87 -4.22
C CYS A 234 13.61 -13.68 -3.93
N GLY A 235 12.43 -13.06 -4.00
CA GLY A 235 11.15 -13.76 -3.81
C GLY A 235 10.90 -14.84 -4.86
N VAL A 236 11.12 -14.53 -6.14
CA VAL A 236 10.97 -15.52 -7.23
C VAL A 236 11.97 -16.66 -7.09
N VAL A 237 13.23 -16.36 -6.81
CA VAL A 237 14.28 -17.37 -6.61
C VAL A 237 13.97 -18.25 -5.40
N GLY A 238 13.57 -17.65 -4.27
CA GLY A 238 13.23 -18.37 -3.04
C GLY A 238 11.99 -19.25 -3.19
N VAL A 239 10.99 -18.85 -3.99
CA VAL A 239 9.87 -19.75 -4.32
C VAL A 239 10.33 -20.83 -5.29
N GLY A 240 11.24 -20.53 -6.21
CA GLY A 240 11.67 -21.45 -7.27
C GLY A 240 12.48 -22.64 -6.78
N THR A 241 13.20 -22.47 -5.67
CA THR A 241 13.91 -23.54 -4.97
C THR A 241 12.98 -24.53 -4.28
N LEU A 242 11.76 -24.10 -3.92
CA LEU A 242 10.74 -24.96 -3.30
C LEU A 242 9.80 -25.56 -4.36
N TRP A 243 9.29 -24.70 -5.24
CA TRP A 243 8.32 -25.05 -6.27
C TRP A 243 8.52 -24.23 -7.55
N PRO A 244 9.13 -24.81 -8.61
CA PRO A 244 9.47 -24.07 -9.82
C PRO A 244 8.24 -23.52 -10.56
N ALA A 245 7.11 -24.23 -10.55
CA ALA A 245 5.88 -23.73 -11.14
C ALA A 245 5.31 -22.55 -10.35
N GLY A 246 5.42 -22.57 -9.01
CA GLY A 246 5.05 -21.44 -8.16
C GLY A 246 5.88 -20.19 -8.45
N ALA A 247 7.18 -20.35 -8.73
CA ALA A 247 8.04 -19.25 -9.12
C ALA A 247 7.67 -18.66 -10.47
N LEU A 248 7.30 -19.49 -11.45
CA LEU A 248 6.79 -19.02 -12.73
C LEU A 248 5.50 -18.21 -12.54
N LEU A 249 4.57 -18.69 -11.70
CA LEU A 249 3.34 -17.98 -11.39
C LEU A 249 3.61 -16.63 -10.70
N LEU A 250 4.50 -16.61 -9.71
CA LEU A 250 4.89 -15.37 -9.04
C LEU A 250 5.57 -14.40 -10.00
N PHE A 251 6.48 -14.87 -10.84
CA PHE A 251 7.15 -14.06 -11.86
C PHE A 251 6.14 -13.43 -12.83
N LEU A 252 5.20 -14.23 -13.36
CA LEU A 252 4.14 -13.73 -14.24
C LEU A 252 3.25 -12.72 -13.52
N ALA A 253 2.86 -12.97 -12.28
CA ALA A 253 2.09 -12.04 -11.47
C ALA A 253 2.84 -10.71 -11.27
N LEU A 254 4.13 -10.74 -10.95
CA LEU A 254 4.96 -9.55 -10.80
C LEU A 254 5.11 -8.78 -12.11
N VAL A 255 5.31 -9.45 -13.25
CA VAL A 255 5.35 -8.80 -14.58
C VAL A 255 4.01 -8.14 -14.90
N ILE A 256 2.90 -8.82 -14.61
CA ILE A 256 1.56 -8.26 -14.82
C ILE A 256 1.36 -7.02 -13.95
N LEU A 257 1.67 -7.11 -12.65
CA LEU A 257 1.49 -6.00 -11.71
C LEU A 257 2.41 -4.80 -12.00
N THR A 258 3.67 -5.04 -12.35
CA THR A 258 4.68 -3.98 -12.57
C THR A 258 4.64 -3.35 -13.96
N LEU A 259 4.30 -4.10 -15.01
CA LEU A 259 4.43 -3.61 -16.39
C LEU A 259 3.09 -3.56 -17.12
N VAL A 260 2.28 -4.61 -17.00
CA VAL A 260 1.02 -4.74 -17.76
C VAL A 260 -0.07 -3.86 -17.14
N CYS A 261 -0.22 -3.85 -15.83
CA CYS A 261 -1.20 -3.02 -15.13
C CYS A 261 -0.97 -1.52 -15.38
N PRO A 262 0.26 -0.96 -15.24
CA PRO A 262 0.54 0.42 -15.64
C PRO A 262 0.25 0.70 -17.11
N LEU A 263 0.55 -0.24 -18.01
CA LEU A 263 0.28 -0.09 -19.44
C LEU A 263 -1.23 -0.02 -19.71
N LEU A 264 -2.00 -0.93 -19.09
CA LEU A 264 -3.46 -0.94 -19.15
C LEU A 264 -4.04 0.35 -18.58
N LEU A 265 -3.54 0.83 -17.44
CA LEU A 265 -3.97 2.08 -16.82
C LEU A 265 -3.74 3.27 -17.76
N VAL A 266 -2.55 3.38 -18.36
CA VAL A 266 -2.23 4.45 -19.30
C VAL A 266 -3.05 4.34 -20.60
N ARG A 267 -3.38 3.13 -21.07
CA ARG A 267 -4.25 2.92 -22.23
C ARG A 267 -5.72 3.27 -21.93
N LEU A 268 -6.23 2.84 -20.79
CA LEU A 268 -7.59 3.15 -20.33
C LEU A 268 -7.75 4.65 -20.08
N GLN A 269 -6.69 5.34 -19.67
CA GLN A 269 -6.71 6.79 -19.50
C GLN A 269 -7.13 7.53 -20.79
N ARG A 270 -6.82 6.99 -21.98
CA ARG A 270 -7.23 7.58 -23.26
C ARG A 270 -8.74 7.55 -23.49
N HIS A 271 -9.44 6.66 -22.80
CA HIS A 271 -10.89 6.48 -22.90
C HIS A 271 -11.63 7.20 -21.76
N LYS A 272 -10.92 8.00 -20.95
CA LYS A 272 -11.55 8.78 -19.88
C LYS A 272 -12.22 10.01 -20.48
N ASP A 273 -13.55 10.05 -20.39
CA ASP A 273 -14.37 11.19 -20.76
C ASP A 273 -15.01 11.79 -19.51
N ASN A 274 -14.38 12.81 -18.95
CA ASN A 274 -14.96 13.62 -17.89
C ASN A 274 -15.66 14.83 -18.49
N ILE A 275 -16.95 14.98 -18.21
CA ILE A 275 -17.75 16.10 -18.68
C ILE A 275 -17.85 17.10 -17.55
N HIS A 276 -17.38 18.32 -17.83
CA HIS A 276 -17.57 19.47 -16.97
C HIS A 276 -18.58 20.41 -17.62
N GLY A 277 -19.27 21.20 -16.81
CA GLY A 277 -20.21 22.19 -17.31
C GLY A 277 -20.51 23.25 -16.28
N PRO A 278 -21.50 24.11 -16.56
CA PRO A 278 -21.87 25.18 -15.66
C PRO A 278 -22.63 24.72 -14.41
N TRP A 279 -23.02 23.47 -14.28
CA TRP A 279 -23.63 22.99 -13.04
C TRP A 279 -22.58 22.81 -11.94
N ASP A 280 -23.01 22.89 -10.69
CA ASP A 280 -22.14 22.56 -9.57
C ASP A 280 -21.87 21.05 -9.59
N GLU A 281 -20.62 20.68 -9.92
CA GLU A 281 -20.15 19.33 -9.71
C GLU A 281 -20.09 19.08 -8.21
N ALA A 282 -20.67 17.97 -7.75
CA ALA A 282 -20.48 17.52 -6.38
C ALA A 282 -18.99 17.15 -6.20
N GLU A 283 -18.19 18.13 -5.79
CA GLU A 283 -16.83 17.89 -5.32
C GLU A 283 -16.97 17.25 -3.94
N ILE A 284 -16.67 15.94 -3.85
CA ILE A 284 -16.45 15.28 -2.58
C ILE A 284 -15.15 15.87 -2.02
N SER A 285 -15.28 16.99 -1.32
CA SER A 285 -14.25 17.43 -0.39
C SER A 285 -14.28 16.39 0.72
N ASP A 286 -13.36 15.44 0.66
CA ASP A 286 -13.09 14.53 1.77
C ASP A 286 -12.55 15.37 2.94
N ASP A 287 -13.44 16.09 3.63
CA ASP A 287 -13.27 16.53 5.01
C ASP A 287 -13.41 15.29 5.93
N LEU A 288 -12.61 14.27 5.64
CA LEU A 288 -12.40 13.08 6.47
C LEU A 288 -11.87 13.46 7.87
N SER A 289 -11.43 14.71 8.04
CA SER A 289 -11.09 15.32 9.33
C SER A 289 -12.26 15.42 10.30
N ARG A 290 -13.52 15.51 9.83
CA ARG A 290 -14.72 15.57 10.69
C ARG A 290 -15.25 14.22 11.16
N PHE A 291 -14.85 13.13 10.51
CA PHE A 291 -15.25 11.77 10.89
C PHE A 291 -14.20 11.05 11.75
N LEU A 292 -13.05 11.69 11.98
CA LEU A 292 -11.93 11.17 12.78
C LEU A 292 -11.64 12.02 14.04
N SER A 293 -12.65 12.76 14.55
CA SER A 293 -12.60 13.39 15.88
C SER A 293 -13.35 12.57 16.92
#